data_AF-A0A6J1CBX3-F1
#
_entry.id   AF-A0A6J1CBX3-F1
#
_cell.length_a   1.000
_cell.length_b   1.000
_cell.length_c   1.000
_cell.angle_alpha   90.00
_cell.angle_beta   90.00
_cell.angle_gamma   90.00
#
_symmetry.space_group_name_H-M   'P 1'
#
loop_
_entity.id
_entity.type
_entity.pdbx_description
1 polymer ?
#
loop_
_entity_poly.entity_id
_entity_poly.type
_entity_poly.pdbx_seq_one_letter_code
_entity_poly.pdbx_strand_id
1 'polypeptide(L)'
;MLVSRRINMWSLPAIGYCNPFACARFTVFCASRQLSVSPKDKTLKKIYNSGVIACLRASSAELAMSAACAALNGGVSVLEIVTSTPGVFEVLQQLLQDYPTKTVGVGTVLNIKDAKDAVKGGAKFLMSPTMVKGIMDDIEDEFLYIPGVMTPTEILTAYEAGAEIVKTQ
;
A
#
# COMPACT_ATOMS: atom_id res chain seq x y z
N MET A 1 -10.73 11.01 -22.83
CA MET A 1 -11.59 12.07 -22.26
C MET A 1 -10.65 13.17 -21.77
N LEU A 2 -10.59 14.28 -22.53
CA LEU A 2 -9.71 15.43 -22.28
C LEU A 2 -10.23 16.23 -21.08
N VAL A 3 -9.42 16.43 -20.05
CA VAL A 3 -9.65 17.48 -19.05
C VAL A 3 -8.60 18.57 -19.25
N SER A 4 -9.06 19.64 -19.89
CA SER A 4 -8.37 20.91 -20.08
C SER A 4 -8.07 21.55 -18.72
N ARG A 5 -6.79 21.79 -18.42
CA ARG A 5 -6.40 22.74 -17.36
C ARG A 5 -6.20 24.11 -18.01
N ARG A 6 -7.13 25.04 -17.73
CA ARG A 6 -6.96 26.48 -18.00
C ARG A 6 -5.76 26.99 -17.23
N ILE A 7 -4.76 27.51 -17.94
CA ILE A 7 -3.73 28.38 -17.37
C ILE A 7 -4.20 29.82 -17.62
N ASN A 8 -4.46 30.58 -16.56
CA ASN A 8 -4.80 31.99 -16.66
C ASN A 8 -3.55 32.79 -17.07
N MET A 9 -3.64 33.47 -18.21
CA MET A 9 -2.54 34.13 -18.92
C MET A 9 -2.48 35.65 -18.68
N TRP A 10 -2.88 36.13 -17.51
CA TRP A 10 -2.96 37.57 -17.22
C TRP A 10 -2.48 37.89 -15.80
N SER A 11 -1.17 37.86 -15.61
CA SER A 11 -0.47 38.57 -14.52
C SER A 11 1.05 38.57 -14.80
N LEU A 12 1.45 39.24 -15.88
CA LEU A 12 2.85 39.61 -16.12
C LEU A 12 3.10 41.01 -15.53
N PRO A 13 4.01 41.21 -14.57
CA PRO A 13 4.54 42.52 -14.27
C PRO A 13 5.59 42.94 -15.32
N ALA A 14 5.67 44.24 -15.50
CA ALA A 14 6.36 44.99 -16.55
C ALA A 14 7.85 44.65 -16.74
N ILE A 15 8.26 44.76 -18.01
CA ILE A 15 9.63 44.74 -18.50
C ILE A 15 10.40 45.93 -17.91
N GLY A 16 11.32 45.66 -16.98
CA GLY A 16 12.35 46.57 -16.53
C GLY A 16 13.69 46.21 -17.21
N TYR A 17 14.28 47.18 -17.90
CA TYR A 17 15.63 47.07 -18.49
C TYR A 17 16.69 46.82 -17.40
N CYS A 18 17.50 45.77 -17.54
CA CYS A 18 18.66 45.49 -16.68
C CYS A 18 19.97 45.41 -17.50
N ASN A 19 20.97 46.12 -16.98
CA ASN A 19 22.33 46.36 -17.48
C ASN A 19 23.18 45.06 -17.62
N PRO A 20 23.97 44.83 -18.68
CA PRO A 20 24.62 43.54 -18.95
C PRO A 20 25.84 43.16 -18.08
N PHE A 21 26.09 43.78 -16.92
CA PHE A 21 27.30 43.52 -16.12
C PHE A 21 27.08 43.22 -14.62
N ALA A 22 25.98 42.54 -14.26
CA ALA A 22 25.81 42.00 -12.91
C ALA A 22 25.33 40.55 -12.94
N CYS A 23 26.26 39.61 -13.12
CA CYS A 23 26.01 38.19 -12.95
C CYS A 23 25.97 37.86 -11.44
N ALA A 24 24.86 38.20 -10.77
CA ALA A 24 24.54 37.61 -9.49
C ALA A 24 23.99 36.21 -9.78
N ARG A 25 24.76 35.19 -9.38
CA ARG A 25 24.37 33.78 -9.39
C ARG A 25 23.12 33.61 -8.51
N PHE A 26 21.94 33.78 -9.09
CA PHE A 26 20.70 33.32 -8.47
C PHE A 26 20.70 31.80 -8.59
N THR A 27 21.28 31.15 -7.59
CA THR A 27 21.07 29.73 -7.38
C THR A 27 19.59 29.57 -7.03
N VAL A 28 18.77 29.13 -7.98
CA VAL A 28 17.44 28.60 -7.66
C VAL A 28 17.71 27.37 -6.80
N PHE A 29 17.63 27.54 -5.48
CA PHE A 29 17.54 26.43 -4.55
C PHE A 29 16.15 25.83 -4.76
N CYS A 30 16.02 24.98 -5.79
CA CYS A 30 14.96 24.00 -5.80
C CYS A 30 15.29 23.07 -4.65
N ALA A 31 14.77 23.38 -3.46
CA ALA A 31 14.78 22.45 -2.35
C ALA A 31 14.03 21.22 -2.84
N SER A 32 14.77 20.25 -3.36
CA SER A 32 14.25 18.91 -3.59
C SER A 32 13.87 18.41 -2.21
N ARG A 33 12.62 18.64 -1.82
CA ARG A 33 11.98 17.90 -0.74
C ARG A 33 12.23 16.45 -1.10
N GLN A 34 13.18 15.82 -0.43
CA GLN A 34 13.26 14.37 -0.41
C GLN A 34 11.98 13.94 0.29
N LEU A 35 10.91 13.75 -0.49
CA LEU A 35 9.70 13.11 -0.01
C LEU A 35 10.12 11.67 0.27
N SER A 36 10.32 11.37 1.55
CA SER A 36 10.51 10.00 2.01
C SER A 36 9.31 9.20 1.55
N VAL A 37 9.52 8.26 0.63
CA VAL A 37 8.46 7.37 0.12
C VAL A 37 7.80 6.68 1.32
N SER A 38 6.48 6.81 1.47
CA SER A 38 5.76 6.30 2.63
C SER A 38 5.88 4.76 2.71
N PRO A 39 5.71 4.14 3.90
CA PRO A 39 5.69 2.69 4.02
C PRO A 39 4.66 2.04 3.08
N LYS A 40 3.46 2.63 2.97
CA LYS A 40 2.40 2.25 2.03
C LYS A 40 2.85 2.25 0.58
N ASP A 41 3.45 3.34 0.12
CA ASP A 41 3.94 3.47 -1.27
C ASP A 41 4.99 2.40 -1.61
N LYS A 42 5.87 2.08 -0.65
CA LYS A 42 6.86 1.00 -0.80
C LYS A 42 6.19 -0.35 -0.95
N THR A 43 5.18 -0.64 -0.13
CA THR A 43 4.40 -1.89 -0.23
C THR A 43 3.65 -1.97 -1.55
N LEU A 44 2.95 -0.91 -1.97
CA LEU A 44 2.26 -0.83 -3.26
C LEU A 44 3.21 -1.08 -4.42
N LYS A 45 4.38 -0.45 -4.43
CA LYS A 45 5.40 -0.69 -5.46
C LYS A 45 5.84 -2.16 -5.52
N LYS A 46 6.02 -2.81 -4.37
CA LYS A 46 6.34 -4.24 -4.32
C LYS A 46 5.20 -5.11 -4.87
N ILE A 47 3.95 -4.78 -4.57
CA ILE A 47 2.76 -5.45 -5.12
C ILE A 47 2.74 -5.33 -6.65
N TYR A 48 2.88 -4.13 -7.18
CA TYR A 48 2.89 -3.91 -8.63
C TYR A 48 4.05 -4.64 -9.32
N ASN A 49 5.26 -4.61 -8.74
CA ASN A 49 6.41 -5.30 -9.29
C ASN A 49 6.27 -6.83 -9.24
N SER A 50 5.56 -7.37 -8.25
CA SER A 50 5.29 -8.80 -8.14
C SER A 50 4.31 -9.29 -9.21
N GLY A 51 3.36 -8.45 -9.62
CA GLY A 51 2.27 -8.80 -10.54
C GLY A 51 1.22 -9.75 -9.96
N VAL A 52 1.55 -10.47 -8.88
CA VAL A 52 0.66 -11.40 -8.18
C VAL A 52 0.83 -11.30 -6.67
N ILE A 53 -0.27 -11.52 -5.93
CA ILE A 53 -0.30 -11.77 -4.49
C ILE A 53 -0.77 -13.22 -4.30
N ALA A 54 0.06 -14.07 -3.69
CA ALA A 54 -0.36 -15.44 -3.36
C ALA A 54 -1.21 -15.42 -2.09
N CYS A 55 -2.45 -15.91 -2.15
CA CYS A 55 -3.35 -16.02 -1.00
C CYS A 55 -3.27 -17.43 -0.42
N LEU A 56 -2.93 -17.55 0.86
CA LEU A 56 -2.70 -18.81 1.54
C LEU A 56 -3.67 -18.99 2.71
N ARG A 57 -4.39 -20.11 2.67
CA ARG A 57 -5.27 -20.61 3.73
C ARG A 57 -4.88 -22.05 4.04
N ALA A 58 -4.73 -22.35 5.32
CA ALA A 58 -4.41 -23.69 5.78
C ALA A 58 -5.21 -24.05 7.03
N SER A 59 -5.31 -25.36 7.32
CA SER A 59 -6.00 -25.89 8.50
C SER A 59 -5.14 -25.89 9.77
N SER A 60 -3.85 -25.61 9.68
CA SER A 60 -2.93 -25.50 10.83
C SER A 60 -1.78 -24.54 10.54
N ALA A 61 -1.09 -24.10 11.59
CA ALA A 61 0.07 -23.23 11.49
C ALA A 61 1.25 -23.91 10.78
N GLU A 62 1.49 -25.19 11.04
CA GLU A 62 2.58 -25.96 10.43
C GLU A 62 2.38 -26.09 8.92
N LEU A 63 1.14 -26.40 8.50
CA LEU A 63 0.81 -26.48 7.08
C LEU A 63 0.91 -25.10 6.42
N ALA A 64 0.47 -24.05 7.11
CA ALA A 64 0.59 -22.67 6.62
C ALA A 64 2.04 -22.28 6.39
N MET A 65 2.91 -22.55 7.37
CA MET A 65 4.33 -22.25 7.31
C MET A 65 5.02 -23.04 6.18
N SER A 66 4.73 -24.33 6.08
CA SER A 66 5.28 -25.20 5.02
C SER A 66 4.90 -24.69 3.62
N ALA A 67 3.62 -24.40 3.40
CA ALA A 67 3.13 -23.89 2.12
C ALA A 67 3.64 -22.48 1.81
N ALA A 68 3.76 -21.60 2.82
CA ALA A 68 4.30 -20.26 2.67
C ALA A 68 5.79 -20.31 2.27
N CYS A 69 6.60 -21.12 2.96
CA CYS A 69 7.99 -21.37 2.60
C CYS A 69 8.12 -21.88 1.16
N ALA A 70 7.32 -22.88 0.78
CA ALA A 70 7.33 -23.42 -0.58
C ALA A 70 7.02 -22.34 -1.63
N ALA A 71 6.01 -21.50 -1.39
CA ALA A 71 5.64 -20.41 -2.30
C ALA A 71 6.76 -19.36 -2.42
N LEU A 72 7.33 -18.91 -1.28
CA LEU A 72 8.39 -17.90 -1.25
C LEU A 72 9.68 -18.38 -1.92
N ASN A 73 10.04 -19.66 -1.71
CA ASN A 73 11.17 -20.33 -2.38
C ASN A 73 10.91 -20.54 -3.87
N GLY A 74 9.65 -20.75 -4.26
CA GLY A 74 9.20 -20.84 -5.65
C GLY A 74 9.18 -19.49 -6.39
N GLY A 75 9.58 -18.40 -5.74
CA GLY A 75 9.72 -17.07 -6.37
C GLY A 75 8.60 -16.09 -6.05
N VAL A 76 7.57 -16.48 -5.30
CA VAL A 76 6.55 -15.54 -4.82
C VAL A 76 7.22 -14.45 -3.98
N SER A 77 6.90 -13.20 -4.27
CA SER A 77 7.47 -12.05 -3.57
C SER A 77 6.49 -11.34 -2.63
N VAL A 78 5.19 -11.54 -2.87
CA VAL A 78 4.09 -10.99 -2.05
C VAL A 78 3.11 -12.11 -1.68
N LEU A 79 2.90 -12.28 -0.37
CA LEU A 79 2.08 -13.34 0.21
C LEU A 79 1.02 -12.72 1.13
N GLU A 80 -0.21 -13.22 1.03
CA GLU A 80 -1.33 -12.96 1.95
C GLU A 80 -1.59 -14.25 2.73
N ILE A 81 -1.47 -14.21 4.05
CA ILE A 81 -1.93 -15.30 4.94
C ILE A 81 -3.25 -14.89 5.60
N VAL A 82 -4.22 -15.79 5.69
CA VAL A 82 -5.57 -15.42 6.13
C VAL A 82 -5.83 -15.67 7.62
N THR A 83 -6.59 -14.78 8.27
CA THR A 83 -6.95 -14.83 9.70
C THR A 83 -7.63 -16.12 10.16
N SER A 84 -8.35 -16.80 9.26
CA SER A 84 -8.99 -18.08 9.53
C SER A 84 -8.01 -19.25 9.65
N THR A 85 -6.73 -19.05 9.35
CA THR A 85 -5.67 -20.05 9.55
C THR A 85 -5.31 -20.07 11.04
N PRO A 86 -5.39 -21.21 11.74
CA PRO A 86 -4.97 -21.28 13.12
C PRO A 86 -3.50 -20.88 13.28
N GLY A 87 -3.19 -20.01 14.26
CA GLY A 87 -1.82 -19.55 14.52
C GLY A 87 -1.24 -18.60 13.46
N VAL A 88 -2.09 -17.90 12.71
CA VAL A 88 -1.67 -17.01 11.60
C VAL A 88 -0.66 -15.93 12.03
N PHE A 89 -0.75 -15.39 13.24
CA PHE A 89 0.12 -14.29 13.69
C PHE A 89 1.51 -14.80 14.09
N GLU A 90 1.59 -16.01 14.63
CA GLU A 90 2.85 -16.71 14.87
C GLU A 90 3.53 -17.01 13.53
N VAL A 91 2.77 -17.52 12.55
CA VAL A 91 3.25 -17.76 11.18
C VAL A 91 3.72 -16.45 10.53
N LEU A 92 2.98 -15.35 10.70
CA LEU A 92 3.37 -14.02 10.20
C LEU A 92 4.75 -13.62 10.74
N GLN A 93 4.92 -13.68 12.05
CA GLN A 93 6.16 -13.26 12.71
C GLN A 93 7.34 -14.11 12.27
N GLN A 94 7.15 -15.42 12.17
CA GLN A 94 8.18 -16.33 11.69
C GLN A 94 8.55 -16.06 10.23
N LEU A 95 7.57 -15.87 9.34
CA LEU A 95 7.83 -15.54 7.93
C LEU A 95 8.59 -14.22 7.77
N LEU A 96 8.28 -13.21 8.58
CA LEU A 96 8.98 -11.92 8.52
C LEU A 96 10.42 -12.02 9.03
N GLN A 97 10.70 -12.93 9.96
CA GLN A 97 12.06 -13.23 10.44
C GLN A 97 12.85 -14.00 9.38
N ASP A 98 12.26 -15.05 8.82
CA ASP A 98 12.93 -15.94 7.86
C ASP A 98 13.11 -15.28 6.48
N TYR A 99 12.19 -14.39 6.10
CA TYR A 99 12.15 -13.74 4.78
C TYR A 99 11.99 -12.21 4.85
N PRO A 100 12.96 -11.47 5.42
CA PRO A 100 12.81 -10.04 5.72
C PRO A 100 12.67 -9.15 4.47
N THR A 101 13.04 -9.65 3.29
CA THR A 101 12.93 -8.91 2.02
C THR A 101 11.55 -9.05 1.36
N LYS A 102 10.81 -10.12 1.69
CA LYS A 102 9.50 -10.44 1.13
C LYS A 102 8.41 -9.58 1.75
N THR A 103 7.28 -9.45 1.06
CA THR A 103 6.13 -8.70 1.56
C THR A 103 5.06 -9.69 2.01
N VAL A 104 4.77 -9.71 3.31
CA VAL A 104 3.71 -10.55 3.88
C VAL A 104 2.63 -9.65 4.44
N GLY A 105 1.39 -9.87 4.01
CA GLY A 105 0.19 -9.22 4.53
C GLY A 105 -0.77 -10.23 5.14
N VAL A 106 -1.79 -9.71 5.83
CA VAL A 106 -2.84 -10.53 6.44
C VAL A 106 -4.16 -10.30 5.75
N GLY A 107 -4.80 -11.41 5.38
CA GLY A 107 -6.06 -11.46 4.66
C GLY A 107 -7.23 -11.94 5.51
N THR A 108 -8.46 -11.81 4.99
CA THR A 108 -9.69 -12.14 5.74
C THR A 108 -9.84 -11.33 7.03
N VAL A 109 -9.34 -10.10 7.06
CA VAL A 109 -9.48 -9.21 8.22
C VAL A 109 -10.91 -8.68 8.25
N LEU A 110 -11.71 -9.03 9.26
CA LEU A 110 -13.14 -8.66 9.28
C LEU A 110 -13.50 -7.64 10.37
N ASN A 111 -12.55 -7.28 11.22
CA ASN A 111 -12.75 -6.37 12.33
C ASN A 111 -11.46 -5.61 12.66
N ILE A 112 -11.61 -4.53 13.43
CA ILE A 112 -10.51 -3.62 13.82
C ILE A 112 -9.50 -4.32 14.72
N LYS A 113 -9.94 -5.27 15.56
CA LYS A 113 -9.03 -5.98 16.47
C LYS A 113 -8.01 -6.80 15.67
N ASP A 114 -8.47 -7.61 14.71
CA ASP A 114 -7.59 -8.41 13.85
C ASP A 114 -6.69 -7.52 12.99
N ALA A 115 -7.20 -6.36 12.55
CA ALA A 115 -6.41 -5.37 11.84
C ALA A 115 -5.23 -4.87 12.70
N LYS A 116 -5.50 -4.44 13.94
CA LYS A 116 -4.48 -3.99 14.89
C LYS A 116 -3.48 -5.09 15.23
N ASP A 117 -3.95 -6.31 15.45
CA ASP A 117 -3.10 -7.46 15.76
C ASP A 117 -2.17 -7.79 14.57
N ALA A 118 -2.68 -7.72 13.33
CA ALA A 118 -1.88 -7.90 12.12
C ALA A 118 -0.82 -6.80 11.94
N VAL A 119 -1.19 -5.53 12.11
CA VAL A 119 -0.25 -4.40 12.03
C VAL A 119 0.84 -4.54 13.10
N LYS A 120 0.45 -4.83 14.35
CA LYS A 120 1.39 -5.07 15.46
C LYS A 120 2.29 -6.27 15.20
N GLY A 121 1.78 -7.30 14.52
CA GLY A 121 2.54 -8.47 14.07
C GLY A 121 3.52 -8.18 12.93
N GLY A 122 3.52 -6.97 12.37
CA GLY A 122 4.47 -6.52 11.34
C GLY A 122 4.00 -6.74 9.91
N ALA A 123 2.71 -7.07 9.71
CA ALA A 123 2.10 -7.18 8.38
C ALA A 123 2.39 -5.92 7.55
N LYS A 124 2.56 -6.10 6.24
CA LYS A 124 2.85 -4.98 5.31
C LYS A 124 1.61 -4.40 4.66
N PHE A 125 0.53 -5.17 4.61
CA PHE A 125 -0.77 -4.76 4.14
C PHE A 125 -1.85 -5.63 4.79
N LEU A 126 -3.08 -5.11 4.79
CA LEU A 126 -4.27 -5.84 5.21
C LEU A 126 -5.19 -6.06 4.01
N MET A 127 -5.94 -7.15 4.04
CA MET A 127 -6.92 -7.46 3.02
C MET A 127 -8.17 -8.07 3.61
N SER A 128 -9.32 -7.69 3.05
CA SER A 128 -10.63 -8.17 3.49
C SER A 128 -11.43 -8.68 2.29
N PRO A 129 -12.33 -9.67 2.48
CA PRO A 129 -13.24 -10.10 1.42
C PRO A 129 -14.31 -9.05 1.11
N THR A 130 -14.56 -8.11 2.01
CA THR A 130 -15.48 -6.99 1.81
C THR A 130 -14.88 -5.71 2.38
N MET A 131 -15.45 -4.56 2.05
CA MET A 131 -15.06 -3.29 2.65
C MET A 131 -15.54 -3.21 4.10
N VAL A 132 -14.61 -3.36 5.05
CA VAL A 132 -14.87 -3.10 6.47
C VAL A 132 -14.60 -1.62 6.78
N LYS A 133 -15.66 -0.81 6.83
CA LYS A 133 -15.54 0.65 7.04
C LYS A 133 -14.72 1.00 8.29
N GLY A 134 -14.94 0.29 9.40
CA GLY A 134 -14.19 0.56 10.64
C GLY A 134 -12.67 0.38 10.51
N ILE A 135 -12.18 -0.46 9.57
CA ILE A 135 -10.74 -0.57 9.30
C ILE A 135 -10.27 0.62 8.48
N MET A 136 -11.04 1.06 7.47
CA MET A 136 -10.71 2.28 6.71
C MET A 136 -10.61 3.51 7.61
N ASP A 137 -11.52 3.65 8.58
CA ASP A 137 -11.61 4.82 9.45
C ASP A 137 -10.55 4.83 10.57
N ASP A 138 -10.06 3.66 11.01
CA ASP A 138 -9.17 3.53 12.18
C ASP A 138 -7.71 3.29 11.80
N ILE A 139 -7.43 2.74 10.61
CA ILE A 139 -6.05 2.48 10.19
C ILE A 139 -5.35 3.78 9.82
N GLU A 140 -4.08 3.93 10.22
CA GLU A 140 -3.30 5.11 9.87
C GLU A 140 -3.20 5.25 8.34
N ASP A 141 -3.30 6.48 7.83
CA ASP A 141 -3.21 6.80 6.39
C ASP A 141 -1.96 6.21 5.69
N GLU A 142 -0.93 5.89 6.48
CA GLU A 142 0.35 5.33 6.04
C GLU A 142 0.38 3.80 5.95
N PHE A 143 -0.70 3.09 6.30
CA PHE A 143 -0.78 1.63 6.19
C PHE A 143 -1.67 1.21 5.01
N LEU A 144 -1.25 0.18 4.27
CA LEU A 144 -1.98 -0.29 3.10
C LEU A 144 -3.12 -1.24 3.50
N TYR A 145 -4.36 -0.83 3.26
CA TYR A 145 -5.53 -1.70 3.35
C TYR A 145 -6.20 -1.88 1.98
N ILE A 146 -6.49 -3.13 1.65
CA ILE A 146 -7.02 -3.57 0.34
C ILE A 146 -8.41 -4.18 0.57
N PRO A 147 -9.50 -3.38 0.48
CA PRO A 147 -10.84 -3.90 0.67
C PRO A 147 -11.28 -4.77 -0.50
N GLY A 148 -12.06 -5.80 -0.18
CA GLY A 148 -12.76 -6.62 -1.16
C GLY A 148 -14.03 -5.93 -1.65
N VAL A 149 -14.31 -6.03 -2.94
CA VAL A 149 -15.46 -5.41 -3.61
C VAL A 149 -15.97 -6.33 -4.72
N MET A 150 -17.25 -6.23 -5.08
CA MET A 150 -17.85 -7.04 -6.15
C MET A 150 -18.57 -6.19 -7.20
N THR A 151 -18.98 -4.96 -6.87
CA THR A 151 -19.74 -4.07 -7.76
C THR A 151 -19.03 -2.73 -8.04
N PRO A 152 -19.34 -2.05 -9.16
CA PRO A 152 -18.81 -0.71 -9.43
C PRO A 152 -19.11 0.32 -8.34
N THR A 153 -20.28 0.23 -7.69
CA THR A 153 -20.63 1.12 -6.58
C THR A 153 -19.72 0.89 -5.37
N GLU A 154 -19.41 -0.36 -5.05
CA GLU A 154 -18.46 -0.68 -3.97
C GLU A 154 -17.03 -0.25 -4.32
N ILE A 155 -16.61 -0.39 -5.58
CA ILE A 155 -15.32 0.14 -6.06
C ILE A 155 -15.26 1.66 -5.86
N LEU A 156 -16.30 2.39 -6.27
CA LEU A 156 -16.38 3.84 -6.09
C LEU A 156 -16.35 4.21 -4.61
N THR A 157 -17.12 3.50 -3.77
CA THR A 157 -17.19 3.74 -2.33
C THR A 157 -15.83 3.53 -1.66
N ALA A 158 -15.11 2.47 -2.04
CA ALA A 158 -13.77 2.20 -1.53
C ALA A 158 -12.76 3.27 -1.97
N TYR A 159 -12.83 3.71 -3.23
CA TYR A 159 -12.00 4.78 -3.76
C TYR A 159 -12.24 6.11 -3.05
N GLU A 160 -13.51 6.50 -2.85
CA GLU A 160 -13.88 7.73 -2.12
C GLU A 160 -13.43 7.71 -0.65
N ALA A 161 -13.40 6.52 -0.05
CA ALA A 161 -12.86 6.31 1.29
C ALA A 161 -11.32 6.28 1.34
N GLY A 162 -10.63 6.40 0.21
CA GLY A 162 -9.16 6.50 0.14
C GLY A 162 -8.43 5.19 -0.17
N ALA A 163 -9.12 4.13 -0.59
CA ALA A 163 -8.47 2.90 -1.01
C ALA A 163 -7.68 3.11 -2.31
N GLU A 164 -6.40 2.76 -2.31
CA GLU A 164 -5.52 2.89 -3.49
C GLU A 164 -5.64 1.71 -4.45
N ILE A 165 -5.95 0.54 -3.91
CA ILE A 165 -6.22 -0.69 -4.66
C ILE A 165 -7.34 -1.47 -3.97
N VAL A 166 -8.07 -2.25 -4.76
CA VAL A 166 -9.18 -3.08 -4.29
C VAL A 166 -9.01 -4.52 -4.77
N LYS A 167 -9.54 -5.48 -4.02
CA LYS A 167 -9.64 -6.89 -4.44
C LYS A 167 -11.03 -7.12 -5.01
N THR A 168 -11.12 -7.46 -6.29
CA THR A 168 -12.39 -7.88 -6.89
C THR A 168 -12.65 -9.35 -6.55
N GLN A 169 -13.90 -9.69 -6.24
CA GLN A 169 -14.35 -11.08 -6.06
C GLN A 169 -14.42 -11.85 -7.39
#